data_AF-A0A0K3BI30-F1
#
_entry.id   AF-A0A0K3BI30-F1
#
_cell.length_a   1.000
_cell.length_b   1.000
_cell.length_c   1.000
_cell.angle_alpha   90.00
_cell.angle_beta   90.00
_cell.angle_gamma   90.00
#
_symmetry.space_group_name_H-M   'P 1'
#
loop_
_entity.id
_entity.type
_entity.pdbx_description
1 polymer ?
#
loop_
_entity_poly.entity_id
_entity_poly.type
_entity_poly.pdbx_seq_one_letter_code
_entity_poly.pdbx_strand_id
1 'polypeptide(L)'
;MSPVPEPNEHGKELVTHLRQMRERVPITQEEAATALGGSRYQIHRIEQGRIPQRDELVAMLDLYRPSPQVAATCLVLWELAWPHSPHRIRGKRLRITSRRASNS
;
A
#
# COMPACT_ATOMS: atom_id res chain seq x y z
N MET A 1 -21.09 -15.22 -0.81
CA MET A 1 -19.98 -14.26 -1.00
C MET A 1 -19.66 -13.67 0.35
N SER A 2 -18.43 -13.85 0.86
CA SER A 2 -17.99 -13.15 2.08
C SER A 2 -17.84 -11.65 1.76
N PRO A 3 -18.18 -10.74 2.69
CA PRO A 3 -18.03 -9.31 2.46
C PRO A 3 -16.55 -9.00 2.20
N VAL A 4 -16.27 -8.19 1.18
CA VAL A 4 -14.93 -7.62 0.99
C VAL A 4 -14.67 -6.75 2.22
N PRO A 5 -13.62 -7.02 3.01
CA PRO A 5 -13.36 -6.25 4.21
C PRO A 5 -13.18 -4.78 3.84
N GLU A 6 -13.89 -3.90 4.53
CA GLU A 6 -13.70 -2.46 4.35
C GLU A 6 -12.24 -2.09 4.67
N PRO A 7 -11.66 -1.12 3.94
CA PRO A 7 -10.36 -0.56 4.28
C PRO A 7 -10.36 -0.09 5.74
N ASN A 8 -9.37 -0.54 6.51
CA ASN A 8 -9.13 0.05 7.82
C ASN A 8 -8.56 1.49 7.67
N GLU A 9 -8.30 2.15 8.79
CA GLU A 9 -7.80 3.55 8.78
C GLU A 9 -6.51 3.72 7.96
N HIS A 10 -5.59 2.74 7.97
CA HIS A 10 -4.38 2.79 7.14
C HIS A 10 -4.68 2.74 5.63
N GLY A 11 -5.69 1.96 5.24
CA GLY A 11 -6.15 1.92 3.84
C GLY A 11 -6.76 3.25 3.38
N LYS A 12 -7.52 3.92 4.25
CA LYS A 12 -8.08 5.25 3.98
C LYS A 12 -6.98 6.31 3.87
N GLU A 13 -5.99 6.26 4.76
CA GLU A 13 -4.83 7.14 4.75
C GLU A 13 -4.01 6.95 3.46
N LEU A 14 -3.76 5.70 3.05
CA LEU A 14 -3.08 5.38 1.79
C LEU A 14 -3.77 6.01 0.58
N VAL A 15 -5.08 5.79 0.43
CA VAL A 15 -5.85 6.34 -0.68
C VAL A 15 -5.79 7.87 -0.70
N THR A 16 -5.85 8.48 0.48
CA THR A 16 -5.75 9.94 0.62
C THR A 16 -4.41 10.45 0.12
N HIS A 17 -3.30 9.78 0.49
CA HIS A 17 -1.97 10.10 -0.02
C HIS A 17 -1.89 9.94 -1.54
N LEU A 18 -2.42 8.85 -2.11
CA LEU A 18 -2.40 8.62 -3.56
C LEU A 18 -3.14 9.71 -4.32
N ARG A 19 -4.32 10.11 -3.83
CA ARG A 19 -5.10 11.21 -4.42
C ARG A 19 -4.33 12.53 -4.37
N GLN A 20 -3.79 12.88 -3.20
CA GLN A 20 -3.01 14.11 -3.03
C GLN A 20 -1.76 14.13 -3.91
N MET A 21 -1.10 12.99 -4.10
CA MET A 21 0.05 12.89 -5.01
C MET A 21 -0.37 13.12 -6.46
N ARG A 22 -1.47 12.52 -6.92
CA ARG A 22 -2.00 12.81 -8.26
C ARG A 22 -2.32 14.30 -8.41
N GLU A 23 -3.00 14.91 -7.45
CA GLU A 23 -3.38 16.33 -7.48
C GLU A 23 -2.19 17.29 -7.52
N ARG A 24 -1.00 16.86 -7.06
CA ARG A 24 0.25 17.64 -7.13
C ARG A 24 0.97 17.53 -8.47
N VAL A 25 0.67 16.47 -9.23
CA VAL A 25 1.16 16.32 -10.60
C VAL A 25 0.11 16.92 -11.54
N PRO A 26 0.48 17.65 -12.61
CA PRO A 26 -0.49 18.28 -13.50
C PRO A 26 -1.14 17.26 -14.47
N ILE A 27 -1.71 16.18 -13.93
CA ILE A 27 -2.40 15.12 -14.67
C ILE A 27 -3.79 14.85 -14.10
N THR A 28 -4.74 14.62 -14.99
CA THR A 28 -6.10 14.18 -14.70
C THR A 28 -6.14 12.70 -14.30
N GLN A 29 -7.29 12.24 -13.78
CA GLN A 29 -7.50 10.81 -13.53
C GLN A 29 -7.43 9.97 -14.82
N GLU A 30 -7.80 10.55 -15.96
CA GLU A 30 -7.82 9.86 -17.25
C GLU A 30 -6.41 9.71 -17.83
N GLU A 31 -5.58 10.76 -17.72
CA GLU A 31 -4.17 10.69 -18.07
C GLU A 31 -3.41 9.73 -17.15
N ALA A 32 -3.70 9.76 -15.84
CA ALA A 32 -3.14 8.79 -14.89
C ALA A 32 -3.53 7.35 -15.27
N ALA A 33 -4.81 7.11 -15.58
CA ALA A 33 -5.27 5.80 -16.02
C ALA A 33 -4.56 5.35 -17.30
N THR A 34 -4.42 6.25 -18.28
CA THR A 34 -3.75 5.98 -19.55
C THR A 34 -2.29 5.60 -19.34
N ALA A 35 -1.56 6.35 -18.50
CA ALA A 35 -0.17 6.07 -18.15
C ALA A 35 0.01 4.73 -17.41
N LEU A 36 -1.01 4.31 -16.65
CA LEU A 36 -1.02 3.04 -15.92
C LEU A 36 -1.60 1.86 -16.73
N GLY A 37 -2.02 2.09 -17.97
CA GLY A 37 -2.66 1.05 -18.81
C GLY A 37 -4.03 0.59 -18.29
N GLY A 38 -4.69 1.42 -17.48
CA GLY A 38 -5.96 1.12 -16.82
C GLY A 38 -7.12 2.00 -17.30
N SER A 39 -8.21 2.01 -16.53
CA SER A 39 -9.38 2.86 -16.82
C SER A 39 -9.51 4.03 -15.85
N ARG A 40 -10.08 5.15 -16.30
CA ARG A 40 -10.41 6.28 -15.41
C ARG A 40 -11.27 5.82 -14.21
N TYR A 41 -12.19 4.86 -14.44
CA TYR A 41 -13.02 4.29 -13.37
C TYR A 41 -12.20 3.58 -12.29
N GLN A 42 -11.13 2.88 -12.66
CA GLN A 42 -10.21 2.25 -11.70
C GLN A 42 -9.53 3.30 -10.82
N ILE A 43 -9.02 4.39 -11.40
CA ILE A 43 -8.42 5.50 -10.65
C ILE A 43 -9.45 6.14 -9.73
N HIS A 44 -10.65 6.43 -10.25
CA HIS A 44 -11.75 6.97 -9.46
C HIS A 44 -12.09 6.06 -8.27
N ARG A 45 -12.22 4.75 -8.47
CA ARG A 45 -12.50 3.79 -7.40
C ARG A 45 -11.40 3.76 -6.34
N ILE A 46 -10.14 3.85 -6.76
CA ILE A 46 -9.02 3.98 -5.83
C ILE A 46 -9.17 5.25 -5.01
N GLU A 47 -9.35 6.41 -5.65
CA GLU A 47 -9.52 7.69 -4.97
C GLU A 47 -10.78 7.80 -4.10
N GLN A 48 -11.77 6.94 -4.30
CA GLN A 48 -12.97 6.81 -3.46
C GLN A 48 -12.82 5.81 -2.30
N GLY A 49 -11.63 5.21 -2.12
CA GLY A 49 -11.35 4.34 -0.97
C GLY A 49 -11.03 2.89 -1.32
N ARG A 50 -11.00 2.48 -2.60
CA ARG A 50 -10.50 1.14 -2.95
C ARG A 50 -9.00 1.10 -2.72
N ILE A 51 -8.53 0.24 -1.81
CA ILE A 51 -7.10 -0.04 -1.66
C ILE A 51 -6.59 -0.63 -3.00
N PRO A 52 -5.54 -0.07 -3.62
CA PRO A 52 -4.96 -0.64 -4.83
C PRO A 52 -4.29 -1.98 -4.53
N GLN A 53 -4.14 -2.84 -5.53
CA GLN A 53 -3.24 -3.99 -5.46
C GLN A 53 -1.78 -3.54 -5.38
N ARG A 54 -0.88 -4.44 -5.02
CA ARG A 54 0.53 -4.09 -4.77
C ARG A 54 1.24 -3.58 -6.03
N ASP A 55 0.99 -4.22 -7.15
CA ASP A 55 1.50 -3.85 -8.47
C ASP A 55 0.93 -2.50 -8.93
N GLU A 56 -0.38 -2.29 -8.76
CA GLU A 56 -1.03 -1.00 -9.02
C GLU A 56 -0.40 0.11 -8.16
N LEU A 57 -0.18 -0.14 -6.87
CA LEU A 57 0.46 0.81 -5.97
C LEU A 57 1.88 1.17 -6.45
N VAL A 58 2.69 0.17 -6.79
CA VAL A 58 4.05 0.41 -7.28
C VAL A 58 4.04 1.24 -8.56
N ALA A 59 3.15 0.93 -9.51
CA ALA A 59 3.00 1.69 -10.75
C ALA A 59 2.54 3.14 -10.49
N MET A 60 1.60 3.35 -9.56
CA MET A 60 1.17 4.69 -9.17
C MET A 60 2.30 5.50 -8.51
N LEU A 61 3.12 4.87 -7.66
CA LEU A 61 4.27 5.53 -7.04
C LEU A 61 5.34 5.89 -8.07
N ASP A 62 5.58 5.03 -9.07
CA ASP A 62 6.49 5.33 -10.17
C ASP A 62 5.98 6.49 -11.05
N LEU A 63 4.66 6.52 -11.31
CA LEU A 63 4.04 7.60 -12.07
C LEU A 63 4.09 8.95 -11.33
N TYR A 64 3.73 8.96 -10.04
CA TYR A 64 3.64 10.19 -9.26
C TYR A 64 4.98 10.68 -8.72
N ARG A 65 6.03 9.85 -8.77
CA ARG A 65 7.41 10.15 -8.36
C ARG A 65 7.52 10.91 -7.02
N PRO A 66 6.90 10.44 -5.93
CA PRO A 66 7.06 11.08 -4.64
C PRO A 66 8.49 10.88 -4.10
N SER A 67 8.81 11.56 -2.99
CA SER A 67 10.09 11.30 -2.31
C SER A 67 10.18 9.85 -1.82
N PRO A 68 11.39 9.28 -1.69
CA PRO A 68 11.57 7.91 -1.21
C PRO A 68 10.92 7.63 0.13
N GLN A 69 10.89 8.62 1.04
CA GLN A 69 10.24 8.49 2.35
C GLN A 69 8.72 8.34 2.19
N VAL A 70 8.08 9.14 1.33
CA VAL A 70 6.64 9.06 1.08
C VAL A 70 6.27 7.74 0.39
N ALA A 71 7.08 7.29 -0.58
CA ALA A 71 6.88 5.99 -1.22
C ALA A 71 6.95 4.83 -0.20
N ALA A 72 7.94 4.86 0.69
CA ALA A 72 8.07 3.87 1.76
C ALA A 72 6.87 3.88 2.72
N THR A 73 6.40 5.07 3.12
CA THR A 73 5.19 5.21 3.95
C THR A 73 3.97 4.60 3.28
N CYS A 74 3.76 4.85 1.98
CA CYS A 74 2.62 4.29 1.25
C CYS A 74 2.67 2.74 1.20
N LEU A 75 3.85 2.16 1.01
CA LEU A 75 4.03 0.70 1.05
C LEU A 75 3.73 0.13 2.44
N VAL A 76 4.14 0.81 3.51
CA VAL A 76 3.82 0.38 4.89
C VAL A 76 2.32 0.47 5.16
N LEU A 77 1.66 1.55 4.76
CA LEU A 77 0.21 1.70 4.90
C LEU A 77 -0.53 0.60 4.14
N TRP A 78 -0.07 0.24 2.95
CA TRP A 78 -0.63 -0.86 2.16
C TRP A 78 -0.54 -2.22 2.88
N GLU A 79 0.61 -2.54 3.47
CA GLU A 79 0.79 -3.78 4.26
C GLU A 79 -0.13 -3.82 5.49
N LEU A 80 -0.33 -2.67 6.13
CA LEU A 80 -1.19 -2.53 7.32
C LEU A 80 -2.69 -2.44 6.99
N ALA A 81 -3.05 -2.17 5.73
CA ALA A 81 -4.43 -1.92 5.32
C ALA A 81 -5.35 -3.15 5.41
N TRP A 82 -4.78 -4.35 5.52
CA TRP A 82 -5.50 -5.61 5.47
C TRP A 82 -5.60 -6.26 6.86
N PRO A 83 -6.82 -6.41 7.44
CA PRO A 83 -7.00 -6.99 8.78
C PRO A 83 -6.51 -8.44 8.93
N HIS A 84 -6.39 -9.19 7.82
CA HIS A 84 -5.88 -10.57 7.78
C HIS A 84 -4.91 -10.80 6.61
N SER A 85 -3.94 -9.91 6.40
CA SER A 85 -2.98 -10.07 5.30
C SER A 85 -2.34 -11.48 5.33
N PRO A 86 -2.55 -12.35 4.31
CA PRO A 86 -1.85 -13.64 4.23
C PRO A 86 -0.32 -13.46 4.11
N HIS A 87 0.14 -12.24 3.78
CA HIS A 87 1.55 -11.85 3.79
C HIS A 87 2.13 -11.67 5.20
N ARG A 88 1.32 -11.71 6.25
CA ARG A 88 1.77 -11.67 7.65
C ARG A 88 2.31 -13.02 8.17
N ILE A 89 2.69 -13.94 7.28
CA ILE A 89 3.37 -15.20 7.63
C ILE A 89 4.83 -15.17 7.16
N ARG A 90 5.67 -14.36 7.82
CA ARG A 90 7.09 -14.71 8.02
C ARG A 90 7.70 -14.00 9.22
N GLY A 91 6.98 -13.99 10.34
CA GLY A 91 7.60 -13.85 11.65
C GLY A 91 8.38 -15.11 11.98
N LYS A 92 9.57 -15.30 11.38
CA LYS A 92 10.59 -16.19 11.95
C LYS A 92 10.89 -15.63 13.34
N ARG A 93 10.26 -16.19 14.38
CA ARG A 93 10.75 -16.12 15.75
C ARG A 93 12.16 -16.71 15.73
N LEU A 94 13.17 -15.86 15.59
CA LEU A 94 14.48 -16.16 16.16
C LEU A 94 14.27 -16.27 17.66
N ARG A 95 13.95 -17.49 18.12
CA ARG A 95 14.19 -17.86 19.51
C ARG A 95 15.70 -17.74 19.69
N ILE A 96 16.14 -16.60 20.21
CA ILE A 96 17.42 -16.53 20.90
C ILE A 96 17.22 -17.36 22.16
N THR A 97 17.46 -18.66 22.06
CA THR A 97 17.71 -19.48 23.24
C THR A 97 19.07 -19.05 23.75
N SER A 98 19.08 -18.09 24.67
CA SER A 98 20.21 -17.89 25.58
C SER A 98 20.34 -19.19 26.37
N ARG A 99 21.22 -20.08 25.89
CA ARG A 99 21.66 -21.24 26.64
C ARG A 99 22.76 -20.75 27.56
N ARG A 100 22.41 -20.59 28.84
CA ARG A 100 23.33 -20.65 29.98
C ARG A 100 24.41 -21.69 29.69
N ALA A 101 25.65 -21.26 29.58
CA ALA A 101 26.81 -22.11 29.80
C ALA A 101 27.39 -21.69 31.15
N SER A 102 26.99 -22.43 32.18
CA SER A 102 27.78 -22.58 33.40
C SER A 102 28.77 -23.70 33.15
N ASN A 103 30.05 -23.42 33.37
CA ASN A 103 31.20 -24.31 33.67
C ASN A 103 32.46 -23.48 33.34
N SER A 104 33.44 -23.29 34.21
CA SER A 104 33.80 -23.90 35.50
C SER A 104 34.57 -22.89 36.33
#